data_AF-A0A2N2ZHU1-F1
#
_entry.id   AF-A0A2N2ZHU1-F1
#
_cell.length_a   1.000
_cell.length_b   1.000
_cell.length_c   1.000
_cell.angle_alpha   90.00
_cell.angle_beta   90.00
_cell.angle_gamma   90.00
#
_symmetry.space_group_name_H-M   'P 1'
#
loop_
_entity.id
_entity.type
_entity.pdbx_description
1 polymer ?
#
loop_
_entity_poly.entity_id
_entity_poly.type
_entity_poly.pdbx_seq_one_letter_code
_entity_poly.pdbx_strand_id
1 'polypeptide(L)'
;MDGNRIKPDKVYIASDSIFSPLGTTTEENMRAVMTGNTGIRLTEDSSLFHRGFYGARIEDDKYIDIVASLGDEMTRLEKRILHVIFQALEGDSVLHKAVLEGNTRLILATTKGDIGLIEGMGEKIGTQPFPGVLAERINSFLGLKSTPLLISNACISGINAIITGARLIEQGKCDHAIVVGADLMTRFVVTGFESFHSVSAGICKPYDAKRDGLNLGEAAGAIILTSERTLVKESDPVVVEGGSLTNDANHLSAPSRTGDGLGTAMAEAIRESATNPSEVDFINAHGTSTLYNDEMESKAVHYSGLCDVPVQSLKPFFGHTLGASGVIESIASVWQIKNSFLFGTRGYEEPGVPEPIKVSAHHREVALKRCVKSASGFGGCNAAVVFARESASNSKPSKMKFSWRELSSFELKGEGDFDTVIRERYRELELKDIKFFKMDDLCKMGVVAAANLFRSVKPEESLTNFQKGIYVANTTSSMETDIRHQRLIDEGGDLSASPAVFVYTLPNIVNGEISIRNKFQGENTFFVTVEARRAEILEEMKEMALYTGLELLVTGWCEFIEGKYEVNFKLLKKEQYGN
;
A
#
# COMPACT_ATOMS: atom_id res chain seq x y z
N MET A 1 -28.82 6.97 -5.74
CA MET A 1 -28.18 5.76 -6.32
C MET A 1 -28.88 5.48 -7.63
N ASP A 2 -28.31 5.89 -8.75
CA ASP A 2 -28.87 5.57 -10.07
C ASP A 2 -28.66 4.09 -10.35
N GLY A 3 -29.72 3.30 -10.16
CA GLY A 3 -29.75 1.85 -10.41
C GLY A 3 -29.63 1.44 -11.87
N ASN A 4 -29.10 2.30 -12.75
CA ASN A 4 -29.03 2.13 -14.20
C ASN A 4 -27.62 2.16 -14.79
N ARG A 5 -26.54 2.32 -14.01
CA ARG A 5 -25.18 2.13 -14.55
C ARG A 5 -24.91 0.63 -14.73
N ILE A 6 -24.71 0.21 -15.98
CA ILE A 6 -24.22 -1.13 -16.30
C ILE A 6 -22.82 -1.26 -15.69
N LYS A 7 -22.60 -2.29 -14.86
CA LYS A 7 -21.28 -2.53 -14.27
C LYS A 7 -20.28 -2.82 -15.39
N PRO A 8 -19.09 -2.21 -15.37
CA PRO A 8 -18.10 -2.48 -16.40
C PRO A 8 -17.59 -3.91 -16.28
N ASP A 9 -17.44 -4.59 -17.42
CA ASP A 9 -16.98 -5.98 -17.47
C ASP A 9 -15.49 -6.12 -17.11
N LYS A 10 -14.70 -5.06 -17.36
CA LYS A 10 -13.25 -5.04 -17.16
C LYS A 10 -12.79 -3.64 -16.72
N VAL A 11 -11.67 -3.61 -15.99
CA VAL A 11 -10.95 -2.38 -15.64
C VAL A 11 -9.64 -2.36 -16.41
N TYR A 12 -9.52 -1.43 -17.35
CA TYR A 12 -8.36 -1.30 -18.22
C TYR A 12 -7.31 -0.39 -17.61
N ILE A 13 -6.04 -0.67 -17.91
CA ILE A 13 -4.93 0.25 -17.71
C ILE A 13 -4.76 1.05 -18.99
N ALA A 14 -5.24 2.30 -18.99
CA ALA A 14 -5.22 3.17 -20.17
C ALA A 14 -3.82 3.75 -20.43
N SER A 15 -3.13 4.15 -19.37
CA SER A 15 -1.78 4.71 -19.43
C SER A 15 -1.10 4.65 -18.08
N ASP A 16 0.21 4.91 -18.09
CA ASP A 16 1.05 4.90 -16.90
C ASP A 16 2.26 5.82 -17.05
N SER A 17 2.93 6.09 -15.93
CA SER A 17 4.17 6.88 -15.85
C SER A 17 5.00 6.43 -14.64
N ILE A 18 6.33 6.41 -14.79
CA ILE A 18 7.29 6.24 -13.70
C ILE A 18 8.32 7.36 -13.74
N PHE A 19 8.52 8.01 -12.59
CA PHE A 19 9.70 8.83 -12.30
C PHE A 19 10.53 8.16 -11.19
N SER A 20 11.76 7.78 -11.52
CA SER A 20 12.70 7.15 -10.59
C SER A 20 14.15 7.56 -10.93
N PRO A 21 15.16 7.12 -10.15
CA PRO A 21 16.57 7.36 -10.46
C PRO A 21 17.03 6.77 -11.80
N LEU A 22 16.24 5.88 -12.41
CA LEU A 22 16.51 5.25 -13.70
C LEU A 22 15.98 6.05 -14.91
N GLY A 23 15.06 7.00 -14.70
CA GLY A 23 14.45 7.75 -15.78
C GLY A 23 13.16 8.46 -15.37
N THR A 24 12.65 9.31 -16.25
CA THR A 24 11.46 10.14 -16.00
C THR A 24 10.20 9.57 -16.64
N THR A 25 10.33 8.62 -17.57
CA THR A 25 9.21 7.93 -18.23
C THR A 25 9.24 6.44 -17.97
N THR A 26 8.09 5.74 -18.11
CA THR A 26 8.05 4.27 -18.03
C THR A 26 9.06 3.63 -18.99
N GLU A 27 9.13 4.09 -20.25
CA GLU A 27 10.04 3.52 -21.25
C GLU A 27 11.51 3.70 -20.90
N GLU A 28 11.93 4.85 -20.37
CA GLU A 28 13.31 5.06 -19.91
C GLU A 28 13.66 4.12 -18.75
N ASN A 29 12.77 4.03 -17.76
CA ASN A 29 12.94 3.15 -16.62
C ASN A 29 13.05 1.68 -17.05
N MET A 30 12.14 1.21 -17.90
CA MET A 30 12.14 -0.17 -18.37
C MET A 30 13.35 -0.48 -19.22
N ARG A 31 13.75 0.43 -20.13
CA ARG A 31 14.99 0.27 -20.91
C ARG A 31 16.22 0.17 -20.01
N ALA A 32 16.30 0.99 -18.97
CA ALA A 32 17.41 0.92 -18.02
C ALA A 32 17.46 -0.43 -17.30
N VAL A 33 16.32 -0.95 -16.84
CA VAL A 33 16.22 -2.30 -16.26
C VAL A 33 16.64 -3.37 -17.27
N MET A 34 16.12 -3.34 -18.51
CA MET A 34 16.48 -4.28 -19.58
C MET A 34 17.98 -4.34 -19.85
N THR A 35 18.68 -3.20 -19.80
CA THR A 35 20.13 -3.14 -19.99
C THR A 35 20.94 -3.45 -18.73
N GLY A 36 20.28 -3.83 -17.63
CA GLY A 36 20.90 -4.21 -16.38
C GLY A 36 21.34 -3.02 -15.51
N ASN A 37 20.90 -1.80 -15.80
CA ASN A 37 21.20 -0.61 -14.99
C ASN A 37 20.36 -0.61 -13.72
N THR A 38 20.97 -0.22 -12.61
CA THR A 38 20.29 -0.05 -11.31
C THR A 38 20.32 1.41 -10.88
N GLY A 39 19.24 1.84 -10.23
CA GLY A 39 19.16 3.13 -9.55
C GLY A 39 19.90 3.13 -8.21
N ILE A 40 20.24 1.96 -7.67
CA ILE A 40 20.93 1.81 -6.39
C ILE A 40 22.40 2.19 -6.55
N ARG A 41 22.86 3.16 -5.75
CA ARG A 41 24.24 3.64 -5.71
C ARG A 41 24.66 3.84 -4.26
N LEU A 42 25.96 3.83 -4.00
CA LEU A 42 26.49 4.31 -2.72
C LEU A 42 26.21 5.81 -2.64
N THR A 43 25.48 6.23 -1.61
CA THR A 43 25.27 7.64 -1.27
C THR A 43 26.05 7.98 -0.01
N GLU A 44 26.72 9.13 -0.02
CA GLU A 44 27.48 9.67 1.13
C GLU A 44 26.84 10.96 1.65
N ASP A 45 25.55 11.17 1.36
CA ASP A 45 24.82 12.36 1.80
C ASP A 45 24.53 12.30 3.31
N SER A 46 25.33 13.04 4.08
CA SER A 46 25.22 13.12 5.54
C SER A 46 23.91 13.75 6.02
N SER A 47 23.14 14.41 5.15
CA SER A 47 21.80 14.88 5.50
C SER A 47 20.78 13.74 5.57
N LEU A 48 21.03 12.59 4.94
CA LEU A 48 20.18 11.42 5.02
C LEU A 48 20.64 10.41 6.06
N PHE A 49 21.96 10.25 6.22
CA PHE A 49 22.53 9.37 7.23
C PHE A 49 24.02 9.68 7.49
N HIS A 50 24.47 9.55 8.73
CA HIS A 50 25.82 9.90 9.20
C HIS A 50 26.96 9.10 8.55
N ARG A 51 26.65 8.01 7.85
CA ARG A 51 27.59 7.19 7.09
C ARG A 51 27.03 6.85 5.72
N GLY A 52 27.91 6.48 4.79
CA GLY A 52 27.48 6.05 3.47
C GLY A 52 26.62 4.78 3.50
N PHE A 53 25.62 4.72 2.63
CA PHE A 53 24.73 3.57 2.46
C PHE A 53 24.33 3.39 0.99
N TYR A 54 23.82 2.22 0.62
CA TYR A 54 23.33 1.98 -0.74
C TYR A 54 21.83 2.27 -0.83
N GLY A 55 21.46 3.19 -1.71
CA GLY A 55 20.06 3.59 -1.94
C GLY A 55 19.82 4.07 -3.36
N ALA A 56 18.56 4.03 -3.79
CA ALA A 56 18.11 4.54 -5.08
C ALA A 56 17.35 5.86 -4.88
N ARG A 57 18.07 6.99 -4.97
CA ARG A 57 17.52 8.33 -4.74
C ARG A 57 17.47 9.12 -6.05
N ILE A 58 16.42 9.91 -6.23
CA ILE A 58 16.33 10.84 -7.35
C ILE A 58 17.13 12.09 -6.95
N GLU A 59 18.27 12.33 -7.60
CA GLU A 59 19.20 13.41 -7.22
C GLU A 59 18.77 14.79 -7.73
N ASP A 60 18.14 14.86 -8.91
CA ASP A 60 17.81 16.12 -9.58
C ASP A 60 16.32 16.16 -9.98
N ASP A 61 15.61 17.19 -9.53
CA ASP A 61 14.21 17.46 -9.90
C ASP A 61 14.10 18.40 -11.12
N LYS A 62 15.21 18.75 -11.79
CA LYS A 62 15.20 19.56 -13.02
C LYS A 62 14.30 19.00 -14.13
N TYR A 63 13.93 17.73 -14.07
CA TYR A 63 13.02 17.11 -15.04
C TYR A 63 11.53 17.47 -14.83
N ILE A 64 11.22 18.22 -13.77
CA ILE A 64 9.86 18.65 -13.44
C ILE A 64 9.57 20.05 -14.03
N ASP A 65 10.05 20.34 -15.25
CA ASP A 65 9.90 21.67 -15.89
C ASP A 65 8.43 22.12 -16.03
N ILE A 66 7.51 21.16 -16.24
CA ILE A 66 6.06 21.43 -16.37
C ILE A 66 5.44 21.89 -15.05
N VAL A 67 5.96 21.43 -13.89
CA VAL A 67 5.43 21.80 -12.56
C VAL A 67 6.29 22.87 -11.88
N ALA A 68 7.52 23.08 -12.34
CA ALA A 68 8.35 24.21 -11.91
C ALA A 68 7.68 25.58 -12.19
N SER A 69 6.86 25.68 -13.24
CA SER A 69 6.07 26.89 -13.52
C SER A 69 4.84 27.08 -12.62
N LEU A 70 4.50 26.10 -11.77
CA LEU A 70 3.29 26.10 -10.94
C LEU A 70 3.50 26.73 -9.55
N GLY A 71 4.70 27.25 -9.26
CA GLY A 71 5.01 28.09 -8.09
C GLY A 71 5.90 27.43 -7.03
N ASP A 72 6.48 28.25 -6.15
CA ASP A 72 7.38 27.81 -5.07
C ASP A 72 6.66 27.14 -3.88
N GLU A 73 5.33 27.25 -3.79
CA GLU A 73 4.53 26.77 -2.65
C GLU A 73 4.25 25.25 -2.64
N MET A 74 4.63 24.53 -3.69
CA MET A 74 4.45 23.07 -3.79
C MET A 74 5.65 22.30 -3.23
N THR A 75 5.38 21.25 -2.46
CA THR A 75 6.42 20.37 -1.91
C THR A 75 7.10 19.56 -3.02
N ARG A 76 8.25 18.97 -2.70
CA ARG A 76 8.98 18.07 -3.61
C ARG A 76 8.13 16.85 -3.99
N LEU A 77 7.40 16.27 -3.04
CA LEU A 77 6.53 15.12 -3.30
C LEU A 77 5.35 15.51 -4.18
N GLU A 78 4.71 16.65 -3.91
CA GLU A 78 3.60 17.17 -4.72
C GLU A 78 4.01 17.36 -6.18
N LYS A 79 5.18 17.97 -6.41
CA LYS A 79 5.73 18.19 -7.76
C LYS A 79 5.89 16.89 -8.53
N ARG A 80 6.36 15.84 -7.87
CA ARG A 80 6.57 14.52 -8.48
C ARG A 80 5.26 13.78 -8.76
N ILE A 81 4.31 13.86 -7.84
CA ILE A 81 2.96 13.32 -8.03
C ILE A 81 2.33 13.96 -9.27
N LEU A 82 2.34 15.29 -9.36
CA LEU A 82 1.78 15.98 -10.53
C LEU A 82 2.53 15.64 -11.81
N HIS A 83 3.86 15.58 -11.77
CA HIS A 83 4.66 15.19 -12.94
C HIS A 83 4.22 13.85 -13.52
N VAL A 84 4.10 12.80 -12.69
CA VAL A 84 3.73 11.47 -13.19
C VAL A 84 2.26 11.41 -13.64
N ILE A 85 1.35 12.17 -13.01
CA ILE A 85 -0.03 12.27 -13.48
C ILE A 85 -0.09 12.94 -14.86
N PHE A 86 0.57 14.09 -15.03
CA PHE A 86 0.56 14.79 -16.31
C PHE A 86 1.25 14.02 -17.42
N GLN A 87 2.36 13.35 -17.12
CA GLN A 87 3.03 12.48 -18.08
C GLN A 87 2.15 11.28 -18.47
N ALA A 88 1.45 10.65 -17.53
CA ALA A 88 0.52 9.56 -17.85
C ALA A 88 -0.65 10.01 -18.75
N LEU A 89 -1.01 11.29 -18.72
CA LEU A 89 -2.05 11.88 -19.58
C LEU A 89 -1.49 12.56 -20.84
N GLU A 90 -0.17 12.56 -21.02
CA GLU A 90 0.50 13.23 -22.13
C GLU A 90 0.26 12.51 -23.46
N GLY A 91 0.10 13.26 -24.54
CA GLY A 91 -0.05 12.69 -25.89
C GLY A 91 -1.40 12.02 -26.18
N ASP A 92 -2.36 12.06 -25.26
CA ASP A 92 -3.74 11.61 -25.49
C ASP A 92 -4.76 12.63 -24.96
N SER A 93 -5.16 13.57 -25.83
CA SER A 93 -6.13 14.60 -25.48
C SER A 93 -7.52 14.04 -25.13
N VAL A 94 -7.88 12.86 -25.65
CA VAL A 94 -9.19 12.26 -25.39
C VAL A 94 -9.20 11.65 -23.99
N LEU A 95 -8.18 10.85 -23.66
CA LEU A 95 -7.99 10.29 -22.32
C LEU A 95 -7.85 11.41 -21.28
N HIS A 96 -6.99 12.40 -21.54
CA HIS A 96 -6.78 13.54 -20.67
C HIS A 96 -8.11 14.23 -20.32
N LYS A 97 -8.90 14.58 -21.34
CA LYS A 97 -10.20 15.22 -21.13
C LYS A 97 -11.17 14.33 -20.36
N ALA A 98 -11.29 13.05 -20.73
CA ALA A 98 -12.17 12.11 -20.05
C ALA A 98 -11.80 11.96 -18.56
N VAL A 99 -10.50 11.89 -18.25
CA VAL A 99 -10.01 11.71 -16.89
C VAL A 99 -10.16 12.99 -16.05
N LEU A 100 -9.79 14.18 -16.54
CA LEU A 100 -9.85 15.38 -15.70
C LEU A 100 -11.26 16.01 -15.62
N GLU A 101 -12.10 15.83 -16.64
CA GLU A 101 -13.45 16.40 -16.66
C GLU A 101 -14.55 15.39 -16.30
N GLY A 102 -14.23 14.09 -16.30
CA GLY A 102 -15.17 13.00 -16.04
C GLY A 102 -15.36 12.64 -14.57
N ASN A 103 -16.00 11.50 -14.34
CA ASN A 103 -16.19 10.95 -12.99
C ASN A 103 -14.94 10.18 -12.56
N THR A 104 -13.93 10.92 -12.12
CA THR A 104 -12.60 10.37 -11.81
C THR A 104 -12.33 10.43 -10.32
N ARG A 105 -11.79 9.35 -9.76
CA ARG A 105 -11.27 9.30 -8.38
C ARG A 105 -9.75 9.44 -8.37
N LEU A 106 -9.21 10.31 -7.53
CA LEU A 106 -7.79 10.31 -7.20
C LEU A 106 -7.54 9.36 -6.02
N ILE A 107 -6.58 8.46 -6.16
CA ILE A 107 -6.16 7.54 -5.10
C ILE A 107 -4.64 7.63 -4.95
N LEU A 108 -4.18 8.21 -3.84
CA LEU A 108 -2.78 8.31 -3.49
C LEU A 108 -2.37 7.18 -2.57
N ALA A 109 -1.19 6.61 -2.83
CA ALA A 109 -0.55 5.58 -2.03
C ALA A 109 0.82 6.09 -1.58
N THR A 110 1.03 6.11 -0.28
CA THR A 110 2.29 6.53 0.33
C THR A 110 2.43 5.88 1.69
N THR A 111 3.66 5.59 2.10
CA THR A 111 3.91 5.15 3.47
C THR A 111 3.92 6.35 4.42
N LYS A 112 4.46 7.50 3.97
CA LYS A 112 4.84 8.61 4.85
C LYS A 112 4.40 10.00 4.43
N GLY A 113 3.92 10.19 3.21
CA GLY A 113 3.64 11.51 2.65
C GLY A 113 4.89 12.40 2.70
N ASP A 114 4.67 13.68 2.95
CA ASP A 114 5.71 14.71 3.05
C ASP A 114 6.41 14.72 4.42
N ILE A 115 6.81 13.55 4.93
CA ILE A 115 7.40 13.41 6.26
C ILE A 115 8.70 14.19 6.46
N GLY A 116 9.43 14.49 5.38
CA GLY A 116 10.63 15.31 5.47
C GLY A 116 10.37 16.74 5.96
N LEU A 117 9.12 17.22 5.88
CA LEU A 117 8.77 18.56 6.32
C LEU A 117 8.83 18.74 7.84
N ILE A 118 8.76 17.67 8.64
CA ILE A 118 8.80 17.80 10.11
C ILE A 118 10.22 17.84 10.68
N GLU A 119 11.25 17.62 9.87
CA GLU A 119 12.65 17.63 10.30
C GLU A 119 13.05 19.00 10.87
N GLY A 120 13.55 19.03 12.11
CA GLY A 120 13.98 20.26 12.79
C GLY A 120 12.85 21.19 13.24
N MET A 121 11.57 20.80 13.10
CA MET A 121 10.43 21.65 13.48
C MET A 121 10.02 21.55 14.96
N GLY A 122 10.43 20.49 15.67
CA GLY A 122 9.97 20.22 17.04
C GLY A 122 8.47 19.87 17.10
N GLU A 123 7.76 20.35 18.13
CA GLU A 123 6.34 20.00 18.38
C GLU A 123 5.33 20.82 17.56
N LYS A 124 5.73 21.98 17.03
CA LYS A 124 4.82 22.88 16.31
C LYS A 124 4.91 22.65 14.82
N ILE A 125 4.20 21.65 14.33
CA ILE A 125 4.07 21.40 12.90
C ILE A 125 2.75 21.98 12.39
N GLY A 126 2.79 22.59 11.20
CA GLY A 126 1.56 23.00 10.51
C GLY A 126 0.80 21.79 9.99
N THR A 127 -0.30 22.02 9.27
CA THR A 127 -1.09 20.94 8.64
C THR A 127 -0.49 20.44 7.33
N GLN A 128 0.49 21.15 6.76
CA GLN A 128 1.11 20.80 5.47
C GLN A 128 1.70 19.37 5.41
N PRO A 129 2.35 18.84 6.47
CA PRO A 129 2.87 17.46 6.46
C PRO A 129 1.78 16.38 6.57
N PHE A 130 0.52 16.74 6.82
CA PHE A 130 -0.54 15.74 7.02
C PHE A 130 -0.89 15.07 5.68
N PRO A 131 -0.85 13.73 5.58
CA PRO A 131 -1.10 13.05 4.31
C PRO A 131 -2.48 13.35 3.71
N GLY A 132 -3.53 13.53 4.53
CA GLY A 132 -4.85 13.93 4.04
C GLY A 132 -4.84 15.29 3.32
N VAL A 133 -4.01 16.24 3.77
CA VAL A 133 -3.85 17.56 3.16
C VAL A 133 -3.11 17.45 1.82
N LEU A 134 -2.08 16.60 1.73
CA LEU A 134 -1.41 16.28 0.47
C LEU A 134 -2.43 15.80 -0.59
N ALA A 135 -3.30 14.86 -0.22
CA ALA A 135 -4.30 14.32 -1.14
C ALA A 135 -5.29 15.39 -1.64
N GLU A 136 -5.80 16.23 -0.73
CA GLU A 136 -6.72 17.32 -1.09
C GLU A 136 -6.06 18.41 -1.95
N ARG A 137 -4.79 18.74 -1.69
CA ARG A 137 -4.04 19.72 -2.49
C ARG A 137 -3.85 19.24 -3.92
N ILE A 138 -3.45 17.97 -4.13
CA ILE A 138 -3.33 17.39 -5.47
C ILE A 138 -4.70 17.31 -6.16
N ASN A 139 -5.74 16.86 -5.46
CA ASN A 139 -7.09 16.77 -6.02
C ASN A 139 -7.63 18.13 -6.47
N SER A 140 -7.47 19.15 -5.62
CA SER A 140 -7.87 20.52 -5.89
C SER A 140 -7.07 21.11 -7.06
N PHE A 141 -5.76 20.84 -7.11
CA PHE A 141 -4.90 21.26 -8.21
C PHE A 141 -5.37 20.72 -9.56
N LEU A 142 -5.77 19.45 -9.60
CA LEU A 142 -6.29 18.79 -10.80
C LEU A 142 -7.74 19.21 -11.14
N GLY A 143 -8.42 19.95 -10.26
CA GLY A 143 -9.81 20.37 -10.46
C GLY A 143 -10.83 19.23 -10.38
N LEU A 144 -10.46 18.10 -9.75
CA LEU A 144 -11.35 16.95 -9.63
C LEU A 144 -12.47 17.22 -8.63
N LYS A 145 -13.70 16.84 -8.99
CA LYS A 145 -14.90 17.08 -8.16
C LYS A 145 -15.11 16.02 -7.08
N SER A 146 -14.52 14.85 -7.25
CA SER A 146 -14.61 13.76 -6.29
C SER A 146 -13.64 14.01 -5.13
N THR A 147 -13.93 13.40 -3.98
CA THR A 147 -13.00 13.37 -2.85
C THR A 147 -11.80 12.47 -3.16
N PRO A 148 -10.56 12.86 -2.84
CA PRO A 148 -9.43 11.96 -3.01
C PRO A 148 -9.39 10.91 -1.89
N LEU A 149 -8.79 9.75 -2.19
CA LEU A 149 -8.47 8.74 -1.20
C LEU A 149 -6.96 8.70 -1.00
N LEU A 150 -6.49 8.70 0.25
CA LEU A 150 -5.11 8.31 0.56
C LEU A 150 -5.11 6.97 1.30
N ILE A 151 -4.28 6.05 0.84
CA ILE A 151 -4.06 4.76 1.49
C ILE A 151 -2.62 4.71 2.00
N SER A 152 -2.47 4.55 3.32
CA SER A 152 -1.19 4.31 3.99
C SER A 152 -1.27 2.99 4.75
N ASN A 153 -0.87 1.93 4.06
CA ASN A 153 -0.91 0.55 4.55
C ASN A 153 0.49 -0.08 4.40
N ALA A 154 1.52 0.63 4.87
CA ALA A 154 2.92 0.25 4.73
C ALA A 154 3.32 -0.06 3.27
N CYS A 155 4.13 -1.09 3.07
CA CYS A 155 4.71 -1.47 1.78
C CYS A 155 3.68 -1.97 0.75
N ILE A 156 2.45 -2.31 1.18
CA ILE A 156 1.38 -2.77 0.28
C ILE A 156 0.50 -1.64 -0.26
N SER A 157 0.72 -0.39 0.17
CA SER A 157 -0.13 0.76 -0.14
C SER A 157 -0.44 0.89 -1.63
N GLY A 158 0.56 0.77 -2.50
CA GLY A 158 0.37 0.86 -3.95
C GLY A 158 -0.52 -0.24 -4.54
N ILE A 159 -0.37 -1.50 -4.10
CA ILE A 159 -1.25 -2.59 -4.55
C ILE A 159 -2.67 -2.36 -4.02
N ASN A 160 -2.80 -1.97 -2.75
CA ASN A 160 -4.08 -1.67 -2.14
C ASN A 160 -4.81 -0.53 -2.88
N ALA A 161 -4.09 0.52 -3.30
CA ALA A 161 -4.66 1.61 -4.10
C ALA A 161 -5.13 1.17 -5.49
N ILE A 162 -4.39 0.28 -6.17
CA ILE A 162 -4.82 -0.29 -7.46
C ILE A 162 -6.09 -1.12 -7.28
N ILE A 163 -6.12 -2.00 -6.27
CA ILE A 163 -7.30 -2.83 -5.96
C ILE A 163 -8.51 -1.95 -5.63
N THR A 164 -8.30 -0.90 -4.83
CA THR A 164 -9.34 0.07 -4.47
C THR A 164 -9.87 0.78 -5.71
N GLY A 165 -9.00 1.29 -6.58
CA GLY A 165 -9.40 1.96 -7.83
C GLY A 165 -10.19 1.04 -8.77
N ALA A 166 -9.73 -0.20 -8.96
CA ALA A 166 -10.45 -1.17 -9.75
C ALA A 166 -11.84 -1.49 -9.16
N ARG A 167 -11.93 -1.70 -7.84
CA ARG A 167 -13.20 -1.96 -7.16
C ARG A 167 -14.18 -0.78 -7.25
N LEU A 168 -13.71 0.46 -7.14
CA LEU A 168 -14.57 1.64 -7.31
C LEU A 168 -15.15 1.72 -8.73
N ILE A 169 -14.35 1.42 -9.76
CA ILE A 169 -14.81 1.36 -11.15
C ILE A 169 -15.83 0.23 -11.33
N GLU A 170 -15.54 -0.99 -10.87
CA GLU A 170 -16.46 -2.14 -10.93
C GLU A 170 -17.79 -1.91 -10.23
N GLN A 171 -17.79 -1.09 -9.17
CA GLN A 171 -18.97 -0.71 -8.41
C GLN A 171 -19.75 0.45 -9.06
N GLY A 172 -19.23 1.03 -10.14
CA GLY A 172 -19.80 2.20 -10.81
C GLY A 172 -19.72 3.48 -9.99
N LYS A 173 -18.79 3.55 -9.02
CA LYS A 173 -18.54 4.74 -8.18
C LYS A 173 -17.76 5.80 -8.95
N CYS A 174 -16.84 5.39 -9.81
CA CYS A 174 -16.14 6.23 -10.77
C CYS A 174 -16.03 5.55 -12.14
N ASP A 175 -15.79 6.33 -13.19
CA ASP A 175 -15.58 5.84 -14.55
C ASP A 175 -14.06 5.68 -14.84
N HIS A 176 -13.25 6.51 -14.16
CA HIS A 176 -11.79 6.47 -14.16
C HIS A 176 -11.22 6.56 -12.74
N ALA A 177 -9.99 6.08 -12.55
CA ALA A 177 -9.22 6.32 -11.35
C ALA A 177 -7.77 6.68 -11.70
N ILE A 178 -7.27 7.76 -11.10
CA ILE A 178 -5.86 8.11 -11.11
C ILE A 178 -5.25 7.49 -9.85
N VAL A 179 -4.49 6.41 -10.02
CA VAL A 179 -3.80 5.74 -8.91
C VAL A 179 -2.34 6.16 -8.92
N VAL A 180 -1.87 6.81 -7.85
CA VAL A 180 -0.49 7.28 -7.75
C VAL A 180 0.18 6.68 -6.52
N GLY A 181 1.40 6.17 -6.70
CA GLY A 181 2.28 5.78 -5.61
C GLY A 181 3.49 6.70 -5.57
N ALA A 182 3.77 7.34 -4.45
CA ALA A 182 4.94 8.20 -4.31
C ALA A 182 5.47 8.24 -2.87
N ASP A 183 6.80 8.18 -2.73
CA ASP A 183 7.49 8.34 -1.46
C ASP A 183 8.89 8.93 -1.69
N LEU A 184 9.34 9.77 -0.75
CA LEU A 184 10.67 10.37 -0.75
C LEU A 184 11.62 9.57 0.16
N MET A 185 12.91 9.56 -0.20
CA MET A 185 13.95 9.08 0.70
C MET A 185 14.41 10.25 1.59
N THR A 186 14.06 10.18 2.88
CA THR A 186 14.36 11.21 3.88
C THR A 186 15.18 10.62 5.03
N ARG A 187 15.84 11.47 5.83
CA ARG A 187 16.56 11.05 7.04
C ARG A 187 15.68 10.25 8.00
N PHE A 188 14.43 10.66 8.16
CA PHE A 188 13.39 9.93 8.92
C PHE A 188 13.29 8.47 8.48
N VAL A 189 13.15 8.22 7.18
CA VAL A 189 12.96 6.86 6.65
C VAL A 189 14.25 6.07 6.77
N VAL A 190 15.39 6.65 6.38
CA VAL A 190 16.67 5.93 6.35
C VAL A 190 17.08 5.47 7.76
N THR A 191 17.06 6.39 8.73
CA THR A 191 17.38 6.07 10.14
C THR A 191 16.42 5.04 10.73
N GLY A 192 15.12 5.15 10.40
CA GLY A 192 14.11 4.18 10.79
C GLY A 192 14.41 2.75 10.34
N PHE A 193 14.70 2.54 9.05
CA PHE A 193 15.03 1.21 8.51
C PHE A 193 16.41 0.69 8.96
N GLU A 194 17.39 1.57 9.14
CA GLU A 194 18.70 1.24 9.72
C GLU A 194 18.56 0.73 11.16
N SER A 195 17.63 1.29 11.95
CA SER A 195 17.35 0.84 13.32
C SER A 195 16.81 -0.60 13.41
N PHE A 196 16.30 -1.14 12.30
CA PHE A 196 15.89 -2.54 12.16
C PHE A 196 17.03 -3.46 11.69
N HIS A 197 18.20 -2.92 11.34
CA HIS A 197 19.28 -3.65 10.66
C HIS A 197 18.78 -4.40 9.42
N SER A 198 17.86 -3.76 8.69
CA SER A 198 17.19 -4.35 7.53
C SER A 198 17.80 -3.94 6.19
N VAL A 199 18.72 -2.98 6.20
CA VAL A 199 19.36 -2.40 5.01
C VAL A 199 20.63 -3.18 4.66
N SER A 200 20.78 -3.55 3.39
CA SER A 200 21.95 -4.26 2.85
C SER A 200 23.18 -3.34 2.75
N ALA A 201 24.36 -3.92 2.98
CA ALA A 201 25.64 -3.23 2.78
C ALA A 201 26.04 -3.12 1.30
N GLY A 202 25.33 -3.80 0.39
CA GLY A 202 25.53 -3.73 -1.05
C GLY A 202 24.20 -3.67 -1.78
N ILE A 203 24.18 -4.03 -3.06
CA ILE A 203 22.93 -4.20 -3.80
C ILE A 203 22.25 -5.48 -3.30
N CYS A 204 20.98 -5.35 -2.93
CA CYS A 204 20.14 -6.43 -2.44
C CYS A 204 20.04 -7.59 -3.45
N LYS A 205 19.90 -8.81 -2.93
CA LYS A 205 19.90 -10.06 -3.70
C LYS A 205 18.70 -10.94 -3.32
N PRO A 206 17.49 -10.58 -3.73
CA PRO A 206 16.28 -11.29 -3.31
C PRO A 206 16.39 -12.80 -3.61
N TYR A 207 16.02 -13.60 -2.61
CA TYR A 207 16.02 -15.06 -2.59
C TYR A 207 17.39 -15.75 -2.70
N ASP A 208 18.48 -14.99 -2.79
CA ASP A 208 19.84 -15.54 -2.87
C ASP A 208 20.33 -16.06 -1.50
N ALA A 209 21.24 -17.03 -1.53
CA ALA A 209 21.90 -17.57 -0.33
C ALA A 209 22.70 -16.51 0.45
N LYS A 210 23.18 -15.47 -0.23
CA LYS A 210 23.98 -14.37 0.34
C LYS A 210 23.16 -13.09 0.56
N ARG A 211 21.83 -13.16 0.55
CA ARG A 211 20.96 -12.02 0.84
C ARG A 211 21.15 -11.56 2.29
N ASP A 212 21.15 -10.26 2.53
CA ASP A 212 21.44 -9.67 3.83
C ASP A 212 20.56 -8.46 4.20
N GLY A 213 19.64 -8.06 3.33
CA GLY A 213 18.78 -6.90 3.53
C GLY A 213 18.30 -6.26 2.24
N LEU A 214 17.52 -5.19 2.38
CA LEU A 214 16.97 -4.38 1.28
C LEU A 214 17.83 -3.14 1.03
N ASN A 215 17.69 -2.49 -0.13
CA ASN A 215 18.10 -1.10 -0.31
C ASN A 215 16.85 -0.23 -0.36
N LEU A 216 16.90 0.97 0.19
CA LEU A 216 15.78 1.92 0.09
C LEU A 216 15.75 2.56 -1.29
N GLY A 217 14.55 2.94 -1.72
CA GLY A 217 14.32 3.63 -2.99
C GLY A 217 13.37 4.82 -2.84
N GLU A 218 13.47 5.74 -3.77
CA GLU A 218 12.58 6.89 -3.96
C GLU A 218 12.02 6.84 -5.38
N ALA A 219 10.71 6.98 -5.51
CA ALA A 219 10.05 7.01 -6.82
C ALA A 219 8.64 7.61 -6.71
N ALA A 220 8.13 8.08 -7.85
CA ALA A 220 6.72 8.35 -8.06
C ALA A 220 6.24 7.61 -9.31
N GLY A 221 4.99 7.14 -9.31
CA GLY A 221 4.39 6.54 -10.50
C GLY A 221 2.87 6.69 -10.49
N ALA A 222 2.29 6.77 -11.67
CA ALA A 222 0.84 6.89 -11.87
C ALA A 222 0.34 5.81 -12.82
N ILE A 223 -0.87 5.30 -12.54
CA ILE A 223 -1.64 4.41 -13.40
C ILE A 223 -3.01 5.05 -13.60
N ILE A 224 -3.44 5.15 -14.86
CA ILE A 224 -4.79 5.57 -15.21
C ILE A 224 -5.65 4.34 -15.47
N LEU A 225 -6.58 4.08 -14.55
CA LEU A 225 -7.58 3.02 -14.68
C LEU A 225 -8.85 3.56 -15.32
N THR A 226 -9.49 2.78 -16.18
CA THR A 226 -10.76 3.15 -16.80
C THR A 226 -11.67 1.95 -17.05
N SER A 227 -12.98 2.18 -16.98
CA SER A 227 -14.00 1.26 -17.52
C SER A 227 -14.14 1.33 -19.05
N GLU A 228 -13.63 2.38 -19.68
CA GLU A 228 -13.88 2.68 -21.09
C GLU A 228 -12.80 2.09 -22.00
N ARG A 229 -13.11 0.93 -22.60
CA ARG A 229 -12.23 0.27 -23.58
C ARG A 229 -11.80 1.19 -24.73
N THR A 230 -12.63 2.15 -25.11
CA THR A 230 -12.40 3.12 -26.20
C THR A 230 -11.31 4.14 -25.90
N LEU A 231 -10.96 4.34 -24.63
CA LEU A 231 -9.87 5.23 -24.21
C LEU A 231 -8.50 4.54 -24.22
N VAL A 232 -8.45 3.27 -24.64
CA VAL A 232 -7.23 2.45 -24.63
C VAL A 232 -6.84 2.11 -26.05
N LYS A 233 -5.63 2.51 -26.46
CA LYS A 233 -5.18 2.43 -27.86
C LYS A 233 -4.80 1.02 -28.29
N GLU A 234 -4.35 0.18 -27.35
CA GLU A 234 -3.92 -1.18 -27.63
C GLU A 234 -5.09 -2.05 -28.10
N SER A 235 -4.82 -2.96 -29.05
CA SER A 235 -5.81 -3.94 -29.52
C SER A 235 -6.09 -5.04 -28.50
N ASP A 236 -5.10 -5.37 -27.66
CA ASP A 236 -5.19 -6.35 -26.58
C ASP A 236 -4.57 -5.74 -25.29
N PRO A 237 -5.29 -4.81 -24.64
CA PRO A 237 -4.81 -4.07 -23.48
C PRO A 237 -4.70 -4.95 -22.25
N VAL A 238 -3.96 -4.46 -21.25
CA VAL A 238 -3.88 -5.11 -19.94
C VAL A 238 -4.99 -4.62 -19.04
N VAL A 239 -5.60 -5.53 -18.29
CA VAL A 239 -6.67 -5.27 -17.35
C VAL A 239 -6.28 -5.67 -15.93
N VAL A 240 -6.88 -5.01 -14.94
CA VAL A 240 -6.85 -5.45 -13.53
C VAL A 240 -7.91 -6.54 -13.37
N GLU A 241 -7.48 -7.79 -13.21
CA GLU A 241 -8.38 -8.94 -13.27
C GLU A 241 -8.88 -9.38 -11.89
N GLY A 242 -8.15 -9.12 -10.81
CA GLY A 242 -8.57 -9.48 -9.46
C GLY A 242 -7.56 -9.02 -8.42
N GLY A 243 -7.96 -8.95 -7.15
CA GLY A 243 -7.03 -8.57 -6.11
C GLY A 243 -7.54 -8.80 -4.69
N SER A 244 -6.63 -9.26 -3.84
CA SER A 244 -6.95 -9.62 -2.46
C SER A 244 -5.98 -8.96 -1.48
N LEU A 245 -6.50 -8.67 -0.30
CA LEU A 245 -5.77 -8.20 0.86
C LEU A 245 -5.94 -9.20 2.00
N THR A 246 -4.92 -9.41 2.82
CA THR A 246 -5.02 -10.24 4.03
C THR A 246 -4.15 -9.66 5.14
N ASN A 247 -4.30 -10.18 6.35
CA ASN A 247 -3.41 -9.87 7.47
C ASN A 247 -2.88 -11.17 8.10
N ASP A 248 -1.61 -11.19 8.50
CA ASP A 248 -0.99 -12.33 9.17
C ASP A 248 -1.53 -12.56 10.59
N ALA A 249 -2.03 -11.52 11.26
CA ALA A 249 -2.44 -11.55 12.67
C ALA A 249 -1.37 -12.16 13.61
N ASN A 250 -0.09 -11.98 13.27
CA ASN A 250 1.04 -12.68 13.90
C ASN A 250 1.99 -11.72 14.64
N HIS A 251 2.62 -10.78 13.92
CA HIS A 251 3.60 -9.85 14.49
C HIS A 251 3.61 -8.53 13.70
N LEU A 252 4.01 -7.43 14.34
CA LEU A 252 3.98 -6.10 13.70
C LEU A 252 5.08 -5.91 12.65
N SER A 253 6.31 -6.29 12.95
CA SER A 253 7.46 -6.06 12.06
C SER A 253 8.04 -7.32 11.43
N ALA A 254 7.56 -8.50 11.83
CA ALA A 254 8.08 -9.78 11.36
C ALA A 254 6.98 -10.48 10.55
N PRO A 255 7.31 -11.05 9.39
CA PRO A 255 6.32 -11.75 8.58
C PRO A 255 5.86 -13.04 9.26
N SER A 256 4.71 -13.57 8.87
CA SER A 256 4.28 -14.92 9.25
C SER A 256 5.32 -15.96 8.87
N ARG A 257 5.61 -16.91 9.77
CA ARG A 257 6.55 -18.00 9.47
C ARG A 257 5.97 -19.08 8.57
N THR A 258 4.64 -19.12 8.42
CA THR A 258 3.90 -20.09 7.62
C THR A 258 3.64 -19.62 6.19
N GLY A 259 3.66 -18.30 5.92
CA GLY A 259 3.35 -17.74 4.60
C GLY A 259 1.89 -17.88 4.17
N ASP A 260 1.00 -18.30 5.08
CA ASP A 260 -0.43 -18.52 4.87
C ASP A 260 -1.19 -17.22 4.57
N GLY A 261 -0.85 -16.11 5.24
CA GLY A 261 -1.47 -14.81 4.97
C GLY A 261 -1.25 -14.36 3.52
N LEU A 262 0.01 -14.24 3.10
CA LEU A 262 0.35 -13.87 1.72
C LEU A 262 -0.09 -14.92 0.70
N GLY A 263 0.07 -16.21 1.01
CA GLY A 263 -0.37 -17.30 0.13
C GLY A 263 -1.88 -17.26 -0.12
N THR A 264 -2.68 -16.96 0.91
CA THR A 264 -4.12 -16.74 0.79
C THR A 264 -4.42 -15.52 -0.05
N ALA A 265 -3.69 -14.40 0.11
CA ALA A 265 -3.87 -13.23 -0.75
C ALA A 265 -3.64 -13.55 -2.23
N MET A 266 -2.57 -14.29 -2.55
CA MET A 266 -2.30 -14.74 -3.93
C MET A 266 -3.41 -15.66 -4.45
N ALA A 267 -3.80 -16.67 -3.68
CA ALA A 267 -4.85 -17.63 -4.08
C ALA A 267 -6.21 -16.95 -4.29
N GLU A 268 -6.58 -16.00 -3.42
CA GLU A 268 -7.84 -15.26 -3.52
C GLU A 268 -7.84 -14.27 -4.68
N ALA A 269 -6.70 -13.62 -4.99
CA ALA A 269 -6.59 -12.77 -6.18
C ALA A 269 -6.73 -13.59 -7.49
N ILE A 270 -6.16 -14.79 -7.52
CA ILE A 270 -6.33 -15.76 -8.62
C ILE A 270 -7.79 -16.23 -8.72
N ARG A 271 -8.43 -16.50 -7.58
CA ARG A 271 -9.84 -16.88 -7.52
C ARG A 271 -10.77 -15.75 -7.99
N GLU A 272 -10.53 -14.51 -7.58
CA GLU A 272 -11.31 -13.34 -8.01
C GLU A 272 -11.15 -13.05 -9.50
N SER A 273 -9.96 -13.31 -10.05
CA SER A 273 -9.69 -13.24 -11.49
C SER A 273 -10.21 -14.44 -12.28
N ALA A 274 -10.92 -15.37 -11.65
CA ALA A 274 -11.43 -16.60 -12.26
C ALA A 274 -10.36 -17.36 -13.08
N THR A 275 -9.13 -17.34 -12.60
CA THR A 275 -7.93 -17.87 -13.27
C THR A 275 -7.48 -19.16 -12.59
N ASN A 276 -6.91 -20.11 -13.34
CA ASN A 276 -6.21 -21.25 -12.74
C ASN A 276 -4.74 -20.90 -12.45
N PRO A 277 -4.13 -21.37 -11.35
CA PRO A 277 -2.72 -21.12 -11.05
C PRO A 277 -1.75 -21.45 -12.21
N SER A 278 -2.08 -22.45 -13.03
CA SER A 278 -1.30 -22.85 -14.21
C SER A 278 -1.32 -21.84 -15.37
N GLU A 279 -2.19 -20.84 -15.33
CA GLU A 279 -2.33 -19.77 -16.34
C GLU A 279 -1.58 -18.48 -15.92
N VAL A 280 -0.86 -18.51 -14.80
CA VAL A 280 0.00 -17.40 -14.37
C VAL A 280 1.39 -17.58 -14.98
N ASP A 281 1.86 -16.58 -15.74
CA ASP A 281 3.14 -16.69 -16.46
C ASP A 281 4.34 -16.25 -15.59
N PHE A 282 4.12 -15.37 -14.62
CA PHE A 282 5.13 -14.95 -13.65
C PHE A 282 4.52 -14.32 -12.40
N ILE A 283 5.32 -14.35 -11.32
CA ILE A 283 5.07 -13.63 -10.08
C ILE A 283 6.08 -12.49 -9.97
N ASN A 284 5.58 -11.27 -9.84
CA ASN A 284 6.38 -10.15 -9.36
C ASN A 284 6.18 -10.05 -7.83
N ALA A 285 7.09 -10.65 -7.09
CA ALA A 285 6.95 -10.80 -5.64
C ALA A 285 7.39 -9.54 -4.87
N HIS A 286 7.27 -9.52 -3.54
CA HIS A 286 7.80 -8.44 -2.73
C HIS A 286 9.33 -8.47 -2.76
N GLY A 287 9.95 -9.62 -2.49
CA GLY A 287 11.37 -9.92 -2.66
C GLY A 287 12.30 -8.85 -2.12
N THR A 288 12.29 -8.66 -0.80
CA THR A 288 13.06 -7.60 -0.12
C THR A 288 14.50 -7.97 0.15
N SER A 289 14.94 -9.21 -0.13
CA SER A 289 16.29 -9.67 0.21
C SER A 289 16.53 -9.72 1.73
N THR A 290 15.49 -9.56 2.54
CA THR A 290 15.56 -9.81 3.99
C THR A 290 15.36 -11.30 4.26
N LEU A 291 16.05 -11.82 5.29
CA LEU A 291 16.06 -13.25 5.57
C LEU A 291 14.64 -13.81 5.74
N TYR A 292 13.85 -13.24 6.65
CA TYR A 292 12.53 -13.76 7.00
C TYR A 292 11.45 -13.49 5.95
N ASN A 293 11.49 -12.36 5.24
CA ASN A 293 10.47 -12.08 4.25
C ASN A 293 10.59 -13.01 3.04
N ASP A 294 11.81 -13.15 2.51
CA ASP A 294 12.02 -14.01 1.34
C ASP A 294 11.74 -15.49 1.67
N GLU A 295 12.03 -15.93 2.90
CA GLU A 295 11.60 -17.24 3.40
C GLU A 295 10.07 -17.38 3.44
N MET A 296 9.37 -16.39 4.00
CA MET A 296 7.90 -16.39 4.06
C MET A 296 7.29 -16.41 2.67
N GLU A 297 7.82 -15.63 1.73
CA GLU A 297 7.32 -15.59 0.35
C GLU A 297 7.51 -16.91 -0.37
N SER A 298 8.65 -17.59 -0.16
CA SER A 298 8.87 -18.92 -0.76
C SER A 298 7.77 -19.90 -0.35
N LYS A 299 7.31 -19.85 0.91
CA LYS A 299 6.20 -20.65 1.42
C LYS A 299 4.86 -20.20 0.87
N ALA A 300 4.63 -18.89 0.75
CA ALA A 300 3.41 -18.32 0.18
C ALA A 300 3.21 -18.72 -1.30
N VAL A 301 4.29 -18.74 -2.08
CA VAL A 301 4.28 -19.20 -3.48
C VAL A 301 3.89 -20.68 -3.57
N HIS A 302 4.40 -21.53 -2.67
CA HIS A 302 3.97 -22.92 -2.59
C HIS A 302 2.52 -23.07 -2.15
N TYR A 303 2.13 -22.35 -1.10
CA TYR A 303 0.77 -22.35 -0.56
C TYR A 303 -0.27 -22.00 -1.64
N SER A 304 0.04 -21.03 -2.50
CA SER A 304 -0.83 -20.57 -3.59
C SER A 304 -0.81 -21.47 -4.84
N GLY A 305 -0.01 -22.55 -4.84
CA GLY A 305 0.10 -23.46 -5.98
C GLY A 305 0.90 -22.89 -7.17
N LEU A 306 1.78 -21.92 -6.92
CA LEU A 306 2.56 -21.21 -7.94
C LEU A 306 4.05 -21.58 -7.93
N CYS A 307 4.43 -22.70 -7.30
CA CYS A 307 5.84 -23.10 -7.15
C CYS A 307 6.59 -23.33 -8.47
N ASP A 308 5.89 -23.66 -9.55
CA ASP A 308 6.47 -23.81 -10.90
C ASP A 308 6.45 -22.52 -11.73
N VAL A 309 5.85 -21.45 -11.20
CA VAL A 309 5.76 -20.15 -11.87
C VAL A 309 7.04 -19.34 -11.61
N PRO A 310 7.63 -18.72 -12.65
CA PRO A 310 8.77 -17.82 -12.50
C PRO A 310 8.52 -16.71 -11.47
N VAL A 311 9.47 -16.51 -10.55
CA VAL A 311 9.41 -15.48 -9.52
C VAL A 311 10.52 -14.45 -9.75
N GLN A 312 10.16 -13.16 -9.71
CA GLN A 312 11.11 -12.07 -9.79
C GLN A 312 10.91 -11.03 -8.69
N SER A 313 11.95 -10.24 -8.43
CA SER A 313 11.89 -8.99 -7.66
C SER A 313 12.60 -7.88 -8.42
N LEU A 314 11.98 -6.69 -8.43
CA LEU A 314 12.53 -5.49 -9.08
C LEU A 314 13.26 -4.55 -8.11
N LYS A 315 13.31 -4.90 -6.81
CA LYS A 315 14.01 -4.10 -5.79
C LYS A 315 15.50 -3.91 -6.06
N PRO A 316 16.23 -4.86 -6.66
CA PRO A 316 17.63 -4.63 -7.08
C PRO A 316 17.83 -3.53 -8.13
N PHE A 317 16.76 -3.04 -8.76
CA PHE A 317 16.80 -1.96 -9.75
C PHE A 317 16.33 -0.63 -9.16
N PHE A 318 15.17 -0.63 -8.48
CA PHE A 318 14.54 0.60 -7.98
C PHE A 318 14.80 0.89 -6.50
N GLY A 319 15.40 -0.05 -5.76
CA GLY A 319 15.30 -0.09 -4.31
C GLY A 319 13.87 -0.40 -3.85
N HIS A 320 13.66 -0.45 -2.54
CA HIS A 320 12.35 -0.51 -1.93
C HIS A 320 11.76 0.90 -1.82
N THR A 321 10.90 1.25 -2.77
CA THR A 321 10.24 2.57 -2.88
C THR A 321 9.04 2.74 -1.94
N LEU A 322 9.09 2.11 -0.76
CA LEU A 322 8.08 2.21 0.29
C LEU A 322 6.65 1.94 -0.23
N GLY A 323 5.72 2.89 -0.06
CA GLY A 323 4.32 2.79 -0.47
C GLY A 323 4.14 2.89 -1.99
N ALA A 324 5.10 3.49 -2.70
CA ALA A 324 5.11 3.56 -4.15
C ALA A 324 5.44 2.20 -4.83
N SER A 325 6.12 1.29 -4.12
CA SER A 325 6.59 -0.01 -4.66
C SER A 325 5.50 -0.79 -5.37
N GLY A 326 4.29 -0.83 -4.81
CA GLY A 326 3.15 -1.50 -5.45
C GLY A 326 2.77 -0.92 -6.81
N VAL A 327 2.82 0.40 -6.99
CA VAL A 327 2.50 1.06 -8.26
C VAL A 327 3.63 0.90 -9.27
N ILE A 328 4.87 1.23 -8.87
CA ILE A 328 6.06 1.14 -9.75
C ILE A 328 6.23 -0.26 -10.31
N GLU A 329 6.17 -1.28 -9.44
CA GLU A 329 6.39 -2.67 -9.84
C GLU A 329 5.18 -3.24 -10.59
N SER A 330 3.97 -2.68 -10.40
CA SER A 330 2.80 -3.03 -11.23
C SER A 330 2.93 -2.48 -12.64
N ILE A 331 3.35 -1.22 -12.81
CA ILE A 331 3.64 -0.63 -14.13
C ILE A 331 4.68 -1.47 -14.87
N ALA A 332 5.76 -1.85 -14.19
CA ALA A 332 6.77 -2.73 -14.78
C ALA A 332 6.21 -4.12 -15.15
N SER A 333 5.27 -4.67 -14.38
CA SER A 333 4.62 -5.95 -14.70
C SER A 333 3.73 -5.84 -15.93
N VAL A 334 2.98 -4.75 -16.05
CA VAL A 334 2.15 -4.44 -17.21
C VAL A 334 3.01 -4.25 -18.45
N TRP A 335 4.12 -3.53 -18.34
CA TRP A 335 5.09 -3.35 -19.42
C TRP A 335 5.67 -4.69 -19.91
N GLN A 336 6.04 -5.58 -18.99
CA GLN A 336 6.53 -6.93 -19.31
C GLN A 336 5.48 -7.76 -20.09
N ILE A 337 4.21 -7.72 -19.66
CA ILE A 337 3.10 -8.35 -20.40
C ILE A 337 2.97 -7.75 -21.80
N LYS A 338 2.95 -6.41 -21.92
CA LYS A 338 2.82 -5.70 -23.20
C LYS A 338 3.95 -6.06 -24.17
N ASN A 339 5.18 -6.18 -23.69
CA ASN A 339 6.39 -6.37 -24.49
C ASN A 339 6.87 -7.82 -24.59
N SER A 340 6.19 -8.79 -23.96
CA SER A 340 6.60 -10.20 -23.95
C SER A 340 8.06 -10.38 -23.50
N PHE A 341 8.39 -9.71 -22.39
CA PHE A 341 9.74 -9.68 -21.84
C PHE A 341 9.66 -9.89 -20.34
N LEU A 342 10.38 -10.86 -19.79
CA LEU A 342 10.46 -11.11 -18.35
C LEU A 342 11.80 -10.63 -17.81
N PHE A 343 11.77 -9.77 -16.79
CA PHE A 343 12.97 -9.37 -16.09
C PHE A 343 13.52 -10.50 -15.20
N GLY A 344 14.78 -10.34 -14.81
CA GLY A 344 15.50 -11.25 -13.96
C GLY A 344 15.80 -10.56 -12.65
N THR A 345 15.93 -11.32 -11.58
CA THR A 345 16.31 -10.83 -10.26
C THR A 345 17.82 -10.63 -10.22
N ARG A 346 18.27 -9.38 -10.43
CA ARG A 346 19.70 -9.03 -10.37
C ARG A 346 20.31 -9.49 -9.04
N GLY A 347 21.48 -10.10 -9.12
CA GLY A 347 22.25 -10.55 -7.95
C GLY A 347 21.91 -11.96 -7.44
N TYR A 348 20.91 -12.62 -8.02
CA TYR A 348 20.59 -14.02 -7.71
C TYR A 348 21.58 -14.99 -8.38
N GLU A 349 22.25 -15.82 -7.60
CA GLU A 349 23.24 -16.81 -8.04
C GLU A 349 22.90 -18.20 -7.49
N GLU A 350 22.58 -18.30 -6.20
CA GLU A 350 22.37 -19.56 -5.48
C GLU A 350 21.06 -19.52 -4.67
N PRO A 351 20.25 -20.61 -4.66
CA PRO A 351 19.02 -20.65 -3.86
C PRO A 351 19.29 -20.44 -2.36
N GLY A 352 18.61 -19.44 -1.77
CA GLY A 352 18.77 -19.09 -0.35
C GLY A 352 17.53 -19.29 0.53
N VAL A 353 16.43 -19.78 -0.03
CA VAL A 353 15.14 -19.94 0.67
C VAL A 353 14.76 -21.41 0.84
N PRO A 354 13.98 -21.76 1.88
CA PRO A 354 13.67 -23.14 2.23
C PRO A 354 12.79 -23.86 1.21
N GLU A 355 11.78 -23.16 0.66
CA GLU A 355 10.89 -23.73 -0.34
C GLU A 355 11.41 -23.40 -1.76
N PRO A 356 11.62 -24.39 -2.64
CA PRO A 356 12.17 -24.14 -3.98
C PRO A 356 11.23 -23.26 -4.83
N ILE A 357 11.72 -22.14 -5.33
CA ILE A 357 10.99 -21.23 -6.24
C ILE A 357 11.82 -20.95 -7.50
N LYS A 358 11.15 -20.63 -8.61
CA LYS A 358 11.79 -20.44 -9.93
C LYS A 358 12.32 -19.02 -10.12
N VAL A 359 13.45 -18.68 -9.50
CA VAL A 359 14.12 -17.39 -9.66
C VAL A 359 15.26 -17.48 -10.68
N SER A 360 15.46 -16.44 -11.48
CA SER A 360 16.55 -16.32 -12.46
C SER A 360 17.10 -14.91 -12.45
N ALA A 361 18.42 -14.75 -12.54
CA ALA A 361 19.06 -13.44 -12.74
C ALA A 361 18.96 -12.92 -14.19
N HIS A 362 18.66 -13.80 -15.14
CA HIS A 362 18.65 -13.46 -16.56
C HIS A 362 17.28 -12.95 -17.01
N HIS A 363 17.30 -11.84 -17.75
CA HIS A 363 16.19 -11.40 -18.57
C HIS A 363 15.91 -12.38 -19.71
N ARG A 364 14.66 -12.46 -20.15
CA ARG A 364 14.29 -13.30 -21.29
C ARG A 364 13.08 -12.76 -22.04
N GLU A 365 13.10 -12.89 -23.36
CA GLU A 365 11.91 -12.74 -24.19
C GLU A 365 11.05 -13.98 -24.05
N VAL A 366 9.79 -13.79 -23.68
CA VAL A 366 8.81 -14.86 -23.50
C VAL A 366 7.42 -14.27 -23.62
N ALA A 367 6.50 -14.97 -24.30
CA ALA A 367 5.12 -14.52 -24.37
C ALA A 367 4.52 -14.48 -22.95
N LEU A 368 4.01 -13.32 -22.55
CA LEU A 368 3.39 -13.11 -21.25
C LEU A 368 1.97 -12.59 -21.44
N LYS A 369 1.04 -13.17 -20.70
CA LYS A 369 -0.38 -12.83 -20.70
C LYS A 369 -0.87 -12.46 -19.32
N ARG A 370 -0.34 -13.08 -18.25
CA ARG A 370 -0.83 -12.88 -16.89
C ARG A 370 0.27 -12.86 -15.84
N CYS A 371 0.14 -11.94 -14.89
CA CYS A 371 1.04 -11.74 -13.76
C CYS A 371 0.28 -11.74 -12.45
N VAL A 372 0.87 -12.33 -11.40
CA VAL A 372 0.52 -12.03 -10.00
C VAL A 372 1.56 -11.07 -9.44
N LYS A 373 1.16 -9.84 -9.08
CA LYS A 373 2.01 -8.92 -8.30
C LYS A 373 1.64 -9.04 -6.83
N SER A 374 2.61 -9.26 -5.95
CA SER A 374 2.38 -9.36 -4.51
C SER A 374 3.27 -8.42 -3.70
N ALA A 375 2.81 -8.10 -2.49
CA ALA A 375 3.57 -7.37 -1.49
C ALA A 375 3.15 -7.79 -0.07
N SER A 376 4.08 -7.67 0.87
CA SER A 376 3.86 -7.80 2.31
C SER A 376 4.39 -6.54 3.00
N GLY A 377 3.82 -6.17 4.15
CA GLY A 377 4.20 -4.96 4.86
C GLY A 377 4.09 -5.08 6.38
N PHE A 378 4.66 -4.12 7.09
CA PHE A 378 4.50 -4.01 8.53
C PHE A 378 3.02 -3.92 8.93
N GLY A 379 2.72 -4.33 10.16
CA GLY A 379 1.36 -4.62 10.63
C GLY A 379 0.83 -5.97 10.17
N GLY A 380 1.65 -6.79 9.48
CA GLY A 380 1.29 -8.11 8.97
C GLY A 380 0.39 -8.06 7.72
N CYS A 381 0.31 -6.91 7.05
CA CYS A 381 -0.59 -6.75 5.90
C CYS A 381 0.03 -7.35 4.63
N ASN A 382 -0.79 -8.03 3.82
CA ASN A 382 -0.39 -8.63 2.56
C ASN A 382 -1.37 -8.22 1.45
N ALA A 383 -0.86 -8.14 0.22
CA ALA A 383 -1.67 -7.87 -0.95
C ALA A 383 -1.20 -8.68 -2.15
N ALA A 384 -2.13 -9.07 -3.01
CA ALA A 384 -1.86 -9.59 -4.33
C ALA A 384 -2.86 -9.04 -5.36
N VAL A 385 -2.39 -8.73 -6.55
CA VAL A 385 -3.21 -8.28 -7.69
C VAL A 385 -2.83 -9.05 -8.95
N VAL A 386 -3.84 -9.40 -9.75
CA VAL A 386 -3.68 -10.09 -11.03
C VAL A 386 -3.85 -9.10 -12.17
N PHE A 387 -2.87 -9.06 -13.06
CA PHE A 387 -2.95 -8.34 -14.33
C PHE A 387 -2.99 -9.35 -15.46
N ALA A 388 -3.86 -9.13 -16.45
CA ALA A 388 -3.95 -10.01 -17.61
C ALA A 388 -4.18 -9.22 -18.90
N ARG A 389 -3.74 -9.76 -20.03
CA ARG A 389 -4.21 -9.30 -21.35
C ARG A 389 -5.72 -9.48 -21.46
N GLU A 390 -6.40 -8.55 -22.10
CA GLU A 390 -7.85 -8.57 -22.31
C GLU A 390 -8.31 -9.89 -22.95
N SER A 391 -7.54 -10.39 -23.93
CA SER A 391 -7.78 -11.65 -24.64
C SER A 391 -7.64 -12.90 -23.77
N ALA A 392 -6.88 -12.81 -22.68
CA ALA A 392 -6.71 -13.88 -21.71
C ALA A 392 -7.65 -13.72 -20.50
N SER A 393 -8.33 -12.58 -20.37
CA SER A 393 -9.12 -12.24 -19.20
C SER A 393 -10.44 -12.99 -19.14
N ASN A 394 -10.74 -13.56 -17.97
CA ASN A 394 -11.94 -14.34 -17.71
C ASN A 394 -13.10 -13.46 -17.21
N SER A 395 -14.33 -13.88 -17.50
CA SER A 395 -15.54 -13.20 -17.01
C SER A 395 -15.76 -13.46 -15.52
N LYS A 396 -15.99 -12.39 -14.74
CA LYS A 396 -16.29 -12.50 -13.31
C LYS A 396 -17.73 -12.93 -13.06
N PRO A 397 -18.01 -13.72 -12.00
CA PRO A 397 -19.37 -14.03 -11.60
C PRO A 397 -20.12 -12.78 -11.12
N SER A 398 -21.45 -12.77 -11.30
CA SER A 398 -22.28 -11.64 -10.84
C SER A 398 -22.24 -11.53 -9.31
N LYS A 399 -21.92 -10.33 -8.79
CA LYS A 399 -21.85 -10.09 -7.33
C LYS A 399 -23.27 -9.97 -6.74
N MET A 400 -23.53 -10.72 -5.67
CA MET A 400 -24.75 -10.60 -4.85
C MET A 400 -24.81 -9.24 -4.12
N LYS A 401 -26.03 -8.80 -3.76
CA LYS A 401 -26.22 -7.59 -2.96
C LYS A 401 -26.25 -7.95 -1.47
N PHE A 402 -25.45 -7.22 -0.71
CA PHE A 402 -25.32 -7.38 0.74
C PHE A 402 -25.55 -6.04 1.44
N SER A 403 -25.82 -6.10 2.74
CA SER A 403 -25.86 -4.96 3.65
C SER A 403 -25.10 -5.28 4.93
N TRP A 404 -24.68 -4.25 5.65
CA TRP A 404 -24.10 -4.37 6.97
C TRP A 404 -25.18 -4.19 8.04
N ARG A 405 -25.24 -5.10 9.00
CA ARG A 405 -25.93 -4.88 10.28
C ARG A 405 -24.91 -4.54 11.36
N GLU A 406 -25.16 -3.44 12.07
CA GLU A 406 -24.35 -3.05 13.22
C GLU A 406 -24.60 -3.99 14.40
N LEU A 407 -23.53 -4.58 14.94
CA LEU A 407 -23.57 -5.44 16.11
C LEU A 407 -23.24 -4.68 17.40
N SER A 408 -22.25 -3.79 17.32
CA SER A 408 -21.84 -2.94 18.43
C SER A 408 -21.09 -1.70 17.93
N SER A 409 -21.03 -0.69 18.79
CA SER A 409 -20.28 0.55 18.55
C SER A 409 -19.60 1.00 19.84
N PHE A 410 -18.47 1.68 19.72
CA PHE A 410 -17.77 2.29 20.84
C PHE A 410 -17.20 3.64 20.43
N GLU A 411 -17.36 4.64 21.30
CA GLU A 411 -16.78 5.97 21.14
C GLU A 411 -16.00 6.37 22.39
N LEU A 412 -14.82 6.96 22.18
CA LEU A 412 -14.04 7.63 23.19
C LEU A 412 -13.45 8.89 22.57
N LYS A 413 -13.65 10.04 23.22
CA LYS A 413 -13.03 11.31 22.83
C LYS A 413 -12.66 12.15 24.05
N GLY A 414 -11.64 12.97 23.91
CA GLY A 414 -11.20 13.89 24.95
C GLY A 414 -9.97 14.69 24.53
N GLU A 415 -9.45 15.45 25.48
CA GLU A 415 -8.30 16.34 25.28
C GLU A 415 -7.50 16.47 26.59
N GLY A 416 -6.17 16.27 26.51
CA GLY A 416 -5.22 16.58 27.59
C GLY A 416 -5.17 15.60 28.78
N ASP A 417 -6.10 14.65 28.88
CA ASP A 417 -6.20 13.67 29.98
C ASP A 417 -5.97 12.21 29.55
N PHE A 418 -5.48 12.01 28.32
CA PHE A 418 -5.43 10.72 27.63
C PHE A 418 -4.82 9.59 28.49
N ASP A 419 -3.65 9.82 29.08
CA ASP A 419 -2.90 8.82 29.85
C ASP A 419 -3.72 8.22 31.01
N THR A 420 -4.51 9.05 31.68
CA THR A 420 -5.38 8.62 32.78
C THR A 420 -6.56 7.83 32.23
N VAL A 421 -7.26 8.41 31.25
CA VAL A 421 -8.47 7.84 30.66
C VAL A 421 -8.20 6.48 30.02
N ILE A 422 -7.14 6.37 29.21
CA ILE A 422 -6.84 5.14 28.49
C ILE A 422 -6.45 4.00 29.44
N ARG A 423 -5.76 4.29 30.54
CA ARG A 423 -5.42 3.30 31.59
C ARG A 423 -6.62 2.86 32.40
N GLU A 424 -7.59 3.74 32.63
CA GLU A 424 -8.86 3.39 33.26
C GLU A 424 -9.67 2.47 32.34
N ARG A 425 -9.85 2.85 31.07
CA ARG A 425 -10.54 2.01 30.08
C ARG A 425 -9.88 0.65 29.88
N TYR A 426 -8.55 0.59 29.85
CA TYR A 426 -7.81 -0.67 29.78
C TYR A 426 -8.04 -1.56 31.01
N ARG A 427 -8.04 -0.98 32.22
CA ARG A 427 -8.32 -1.71 33.47
C ARG A 427 -9.74 -2.24 33.51
N GLU A 428 -10.72 -1.45 33.07
CA GLU A 428 -12.13 -1.86 32.99
C GLU A 428 -12.34 -3.07 32.09
N LEU A 429 -11.48 -3.28 31.09
CA LEU A 429 -11.54 -4.42 30.16
C LEU A 429 -10.92 -5.71 30.71
N GLU A 430 -10.22 -5.65 31.86
CA GLU A 430 -9.53 -6.79 32.49
C GLU A 430 -8.55 -7.51 31.55
N LEU A 431 -8.00 -6.80 30.56
CA LEU A 431 -7.01 -7.34 29.63
C LEU A 431 -5.68 -7.61 30.34
N LYS A 432 -5.03 -8.73 30.00
CA LYS A 432 -3.74 -9.16 30.59
C LYS A 432 -2.53 -8.90 29.69
N ASP A 433 -2.68 -8.07 28.67
CA ASP A 433 -1.64 -7.81 27.69
C ASP A 433 -0.69 -6.67 28.11
N ILE A 434 0.46 -7.06 28.66
CA ILE A 434 1.50 -6.12 29.11
C ILE A 434 2.06 -5.29 27.94
N LYS A 435 1.97 -5.77 26.69
CA LYS A 435 2.47 -5.01 25.52
C LYS A 435 1.71 -3.71 25.31
N PHE A 436 0.48 -3.61 25.81
CA PHE A 436 -0.35 -2.40 25.75
C PHE A 436 0.40 -1.12 26.19
N PHE A 437 1.18 -1.21 27.27
CA PHE A 437 1.88 -0.05 27.83
C PHE A 437 3.12 0.38 27.01
N LYS A 438 3.51 -0.41 26.01
CA LYS A 438 4.63 -0.11 25.10
C LYS A 438 4.17 0.41 23.73
N MET A 439 2.87 0.39 23.46
CA MET A 439 2.30 0.92 22.24
C MET A 439 2.38 2.45 22.22
N ASP A 440 2.28 3.01 21.02
CA ASP A 440 1.91 4.41 20.87
C ASP A 440 0.42 4.63 21.20
N ASP A 441 0.05 5.90 21.33
CA ASP A 441 -1.26 6.29 21.85
C ASP A 441 -2.39 6.02 20.85
N LEU A 442 -2.11 6.11 19.55
CA LEU A 442 -3.07 5.74 18.49
C LEU A 442 -3.43 4.25 18.59
N CYS A 443 -2.44 3.36 18.75
CA CYS A 443 -2.68 1.94 18.88
C CYS A 443 -3.37 1.56 20.20
N LYS A 444 -3.03 2.23 21.32
CA LYS A 444 -3.73 2.01 22.60
C LYS A 444 -5.24 2.27 22.45
N MET A 445 -5.61 3.35 21.76
CA MET A 445 -7.02 3.66 21.48
C MET A 445 -7.68 2.59 20.63
N GLY A 446 -7.08 2.21 19.51
CA GLY A 446 -7.64 1.19 18.63
C GLY A 446 -7.86 -0.14 19.34
N VAL A 447 -6.90 -0.56 20.18
CA VAL A 447 -7.01 -1.79 20.98
C VAL A 447 -8.12 -1.69 22.02
N VAL A 448 -8.24 -0.58 22.76
CA VAL A 448 -9.32 -0.37 23.74
C VAL A 448 -10.69 -0.34 23.05
N ALA A 449 -10.80 0.35 21.92
CA ALA A 449 -12.05 0.44 21.18
C ALA A 449 -12.48 -0.92 20.65
N ALA A 450 -11.57 -1.66 19.99
CA ALA A 450 -11.85 -3.00 19.50
C ALA A 450 -12.23 -3.97 20.63
N ALA A 451 -11.51 -3.95 21.76
CA ALA A 451 -11.84 -4.80 22.91
C ALA A 451 -13.24 -4.50 23.46
N ASN A 452 -13.67 -3.23 23.50
CA ASN A 452 -15.03 -2.87 23.89
C ASN A 452 -16.09 -3.39 22.92
N LEU A 453 -15.83 -3.35 21.60
CA LEU A 453 -16.76 -3.90 20.60
C LEU A 453 -17.07 -5.38 20.84
N PHE A 454 -16.08 -6.16 21.26
CA PHE A 454 -16.19 -7.60 21.48
C PHE A 454 -16.69 -8.01 22.87
N ARG A 455 -16.84 -7.09 23.83
CA ARG A 455 -17.38 -7.44 25.17
C ARG A 455 -18.79 -8.00 25.10
N SER A 456 -19.62 -7.39 24.26
CA SER A 456 -21.06 -7.70 24.16
C SER A 456 -21.39 -8.64 22.99
N VAL A 457 -20.41 -8.94 22.14
CA VAL A 457 -20.59 -9.70 20.90
C VAL A 457 -19.48 -10.75 20.82
N LYS A 458 -19.83 -12.02 21.04
CA LYS A 458 -18.90 -13.12 20.75
C LYS A 458 -18.83 -13.29 19.23
N PRO A 459 -17.65 -13.19 18.59
CA PRO A 459 -17.51 -13.53 17.18
C PRO A 459 -18.01 -14.95 16.94
N GLU A 460 -18.84 -15.15 15.92
CA GLU A 460 -19.39 -16.48 15.60
C GLU A 460 -18.27 -17.47 15.32
N GLU A 461 -18.30 -18.62 15.99
CA GLU A 461 -17.28 -19.67 15.85
C GLU A 461 -17.20 -20.24 14.43
N SER A 462 -18.25 -20.06 13.62
CA SER A 462 -18.30 -20.51 12.23
C SER A 462 -17.49 -19.65 11.26
N LEU A 463 -17.13 -18.41 11.62
CA LEU A 463 -16.36 -17.53 10.74
C LEU A 463 -14.87 -17.85 10.80
N THR A 464 -14.29 -18.11 9.63
CA THR A 464 -12.83 -18.22 9.49
C THR A 464 -12.16 -16.88 9.80
N ASN A 465 -10.87 -16.91 10.15
CA ASN A 465 -10.12 -15.69 10.43
C ASN A 465 -10.00 -14.76 9.22
N PHE A 466 -9.96 -15.32 8.01
CA PHE A 466 -9.91 -14.56 6.74
C PHE A 466 -11.22 -13.83 6.40
N GLN A 467 -12.33 -14.21 7.02
CA GLN A 467 -13.63 -13.52 6.85
C GLN A 467 -13.81 -12.33 7.80
N LYS A 468 -12.79 -12.01 8.60
CA LYS A 468 -12.82 -10.93 9.61
C LYS A 468 -11.81 -9.86 9.21
N GLY A 469 -12.27 -8.63 8.96
CA GLY A 469 -11.46 -7.54 8.41
C GLY A 469 -11.55 -6.24 9.20
N ILE A 470 -10.67 -5.28 8.87
CA ILE A 470 -10.51 -4.03 9.61
C ILE A 470 -10.24 -2.85 8.68
N TYR A 471 -11.18 -1.91 8.57
CA TYR A 471 -11.01 -0.68 7.80
C TYR A 471 -11.03 0.53 8.73
N VAL A 472 -9.95 1.28 8.83
CA VAL A 472 -9.87 2.46 9.72
C VAL A 472 -9.48 3.69 8.91
N ALA A 473 -9.98 4.84 9.31
CA ALA A 473 -9.59 6.13 8.74
C ALA A 473 -9.23 7.16 9.81
N ASN A 474 -8.39 8.12 9.43
CA ASN A 474 -8.18 9.36 10.19
C ASN A 474 -7.70 10.52 9.29
N THR A 475 -7.30 11.64 9.92
CA THR A 475 -6.75 12.80 9.22
C THR A 475 -5.22 12.85 9.25
N THR A 476 -4.62 12.57 10.40
CA THR A 476 -3.19 12.84 10.61
C THR A 476 -2.27 11.64 10.41
N SER A 477 -2.80 10.48 10.00
CA SER A 477 -2.05 9.22 9.97
C SER A 477 -1.57 8.82 11.37
N SER A 478 -0.32 9.08 11.70
CA SER A 478 0.35 8.68 12.94
C SER A 478 1.24 9.82 13.45
N MET A 479 0.85 11.05 13.13
CA MET A 479 1.75 12.21 13.14
C MET A 479 2.36 12.49 14.52
N GLU A 480 1.64 12.23 15.61
CA GLU A 480 2.20 12.34 16.97
C GLU A 480 3.43 11.44 17.17
N THR A 481 3.34 10.19 16.70
CA THR A 481 4.44 9.22 16.77
C THR A 481 5.54 9.55 15.77
N ASP A 482 5.17 10.11 14.62
CA ASP A 482 6.13 10.65 13.64
C ASP A 482 6.98 11.79 14.26
N ILE A 483 6.36 12.79 14.88
CA ILE A 483 7.06 13.89 15.59
C ILE A 483 7.99 13.31 16.65
N ARG A 484 7.51 12.34 17.44
CA ARG A 484 8.34 11.68 18.46
C ARG A 484 9.56 10.98 17.86
N HIS A 485 9.40 10.30 16.73
CA HIS A 485 10.52 9.66 16.05
C HIS A 485 11.52 10.68 15.53
N GLN A 486 11.05 11.73 14.88
CA GLN A 486 11.89 12.81 14.35
C GLN A 486 12.68 13.52 15.47
N ARG A 487 12.04 13.78 16.62
CA ARG A 487 12.71 14.36 17.79
C ARG A 487 13.90 13.52 18.27
N LEU A 488 13.77 12.18 18.29
CA LEU A 488 14.89 11.30 18.68
C LEU A 488 16.09 11.51 17.74
N ILE A 489 15.83 11.69 16.44
CA ILE A 489 16.86 11.90 15.41
C ILE A 489 17.47 13.31 15.51
N ASP A 490 16.63 14.33 15.77
CA ASP A 490 17.06 15.73 15.86
C ASP A 490 17.93 15.98 17.11
N GLU A 491 17.54 15.42 18.27
CA GLU A 491 18.23 15.64 19.54
C GLU A 491 19.40 14.67 19.75
N GLY A 492 19.25 13.42 19.33
CA GLY A 492 20.19 12.34 19.64
C GLY A 492 20.98 11.82 18.44
N GLY A 493 20.78 12.38 17.24
CA GLY A 493 21.38 11.91 16.01
C GLY A 493 20.80 10.58 15.52
N ASP A 494 21.32 10.11 14.38
CA ASP A 494 20.74 8.99 13.62
C ASP A 494 20.63 7.67 14.39
N LEU A 495 21.59 7.39 15.28
CA LEU A 495 21.62 6.16 16.07
C LEU A 495 20.60 6.16 17.22
N SER A 496 19.92 7.28 17.46
CA SER A 496 18.83 7.39 18.44
C SER A 496 17.49 6.93 17.88
N ALA A 497 17.39 6.70 16.56
CA ALA A 497 16.24 6.05 15.95
C ALA A 497 16.03 4.66 16.57
N SER A 498 14.80 4.40 17.03
CA SER A 498 14.44 3.13 17.69
C SER A 498 13.44 2.34 16.85
N PRO A 499 13.66 1.03 16.63
CA PRO A 499 12.70 0.20 15.91
C PRO A 499 11.37 0.09 16.67
N ALA A 500 11.41 0.22 18.01
CA ALA A 500 10.23 0.19 18.87
C ALA A 500 9.34 1.44 18.74
N VAL A 501 9.88 2.55 18.23
CA VAL A 501 9.10 3.75 17.91
C VAL A 501 8.76 3.76 16.42
N PHE A 502 9.75 3.50 15.55
CA PHE A 502 9.57 3.57 14.10
C PHE A 502 8.44 2.67 13.59
N VAL A 503 8.23 1.47 14.15
CA VAL A 503 7.11 0.63 13.72
C VAL A 503 5.77 1.35 13.86
N TYR A 504 5.52 2.03 14.98
CA TYR A 504 4.26 2.74 15.27
C TYR A 504 4.10 4.07 14.53
N THR A 505 5.12 4.47 13.77
CA THR A 505 4.99 5.61 12.86
C THR A 505 4.15 5.24 11.62
N LEU A 506 3.61 4.03 11.54
CA LEU A 506 2.74 3.59 10.46
C LEU A 506 1.30 3.49 10.98
N PRO A 507 0.33 4.18 10.36
CA PRO A 507 -1.03 4.26 10.90
C PRO A 507 -1.71 2.88 10.87
N ASN A 508 -1.38 2.05 9.88
CA ASN A 508 -1.93 0.70 9.76
C ASN A 508 -1.51 -0.27 10.88
N ILE A 509 -0.57 0.10 11.74
CA ILE A 509 -0.23 -0.69 12.94
C ILE A 509 -1.41 -0.77 13.90
N VAL A 510 -2.31 0.23 13.92
CA VAL A 510 -3.57 0.13 14.65
C VAL A 510 -4.35 -1.12 14.21
N ASN A 511 -4.48 -1.32 12.90
CA ASN A 511 -5.15 -2.50 12.34
C ASN A 511 -4.37 -3.79 12.66
N GLY A 512 -3.03 -3.75 12.61
CA GLY A 512 -2.18 -4.88 12.95
C GLY A 512 -2.33 -5.33 14.41
N GLU A 513 -2.34 -4.38 15.35
CA GLU A 513 -2.50 -4.66 16.78
C GLU A 513 -3.88 -5.24 17.10
N ILE A 514 -4.93 -4.74 16.45
CA ILE A 514 -6.27 -5.32 16.57
C ILE A 514 -6.31 -6.73 15.95
N SER A 515 -5.67 -6.92 14.80
CA SER A 515 -5.61 -8.22 14.10
C SER A 515 -4.93 -9.30 14.94
N ILE A 516 -3.77 -8.99 15.53
CA ILE A 516 -3.00 -9.93 16.37
C ILE A 516 -3.81 -10.42 17.57
N ARG A 517 -4.53 -9.50 18.24
CA ARG A 517 -5.31 -9.79 19.46
C ARG A 517 -6.60 -10.56 19.18
N ASN A 518 -7.21 -10.35 18.03
CA ASN A 518 -8.52 -10.90 17.70
C ASN A 518 -8.48 -11.99 16.63
N LYS A 519 -7.28 -12.30 16.09
CA LYS A 519 -7.05 -13.27 15.00
C LYS A 519 -7.81 -12.91 13.72
N PHE A 520 -7.79 -11.64 13.34
CA PHE A 520 -8.38 -11.18 12.09
C PHE A 520 -7.33 -11.28 11.00
N GLN A 521 -7.56 -12.16 10.03
CA GLN A 521 -6.64 -12.40 8.91
C GLN A 521 -7.20 -11.91 7.57
N GLY A 522 -8.43 -11.37 7.55
CA GLY A 522 -9.05 -10.82 6.35
C GLY A 522 -8.48 -9.46 5.93
N GLU A 523 -9.15 -8.80 5.00
CA GLU A 523 -8.68 -7.52 4.46
C GLU A 523 -8.51 -6.46 5.54
N ASN A 524 -7.39 -5.73 5.46
CA ASN A 524 -7.12 -4.58 6.29
C ASN A 524 -6.67 -3.37 5.46
N THR A 525 -7.27 -2.21 5.71
CA THR A 525 -6.89 -0.97 5.02
C THR A 525 -6.97 0.20 5.99
N PHE A 526 -5.96 1.06 5.94
CA PHE A 526 -5.97 2.33 6.64
C PHE A 526 -6.05 3.48 5.62
N PHE A 527 -7.12 4.26 5.71
CA PHE A 527 -7.38 5.41 4.87
C PHE A 527 -6.98 6.69 5.60
N VAL A 528 -6.51 7.68 4.85
CA VAL A 528 -6.26 9.03 5.37
C VAL A 528 -7.02 10.01 4.49
N THR A 529 -7.69 10.98 5.13
CA THR A 529 -8.47 12.01 4.45
C THR A 529 -8.41 13.31 5.24
N VAL A 530 -9.10 14.37 4.84
CA VAL A 530 -9.33 15.53 5.74
C VAL A 530 -10.62 15.34 6.54
N GLU A 531 -10.69 15.95 7.72
CA GLU A 531 -11.85 15.89 8.63
C GLU A 531 -13.17 16.26 7.95
N ALA A 532 -13.15 17.26 7.05
CA ALA A 532 -14.33 17.69 6.29
C ALA A 532 -14.97 16.57 5.45
N ARG A 533 -14.24 15.49 5.17
CA ARG A 533 -14.66 14.33 4.36
C ARG A 533 -14.93 13.08 5.19
N ARG A 534 -14.81 13.16 6.51
CA ARG A 534 -14.95 12.02 7.43
C ARG A 534 -16.22 11.21 7.22
N ALA A 535 -17.37 11.87 7.09
CA ALA A 535 -18.65 11.18 6.89
C ALA A 535 -18.69 10.41 5.55
N GLU A 536 -18.13 10.98 4.49
CA GLU A 536 -18.07 10.36 3.17
C GLU A 536 -17.20 9.10 3.19
N ILE A 537 -15.97 9.20 3.73
CA ILE A 537 -15.04 8.07 3.74
C ILE A 537 -15.55 6.91 4.61
N LEU A 538 -16.16 7.20 5.77
CA LEU A 538 -16.70 6.15 6.65
C LEU A 538 -17.85 5.38 6.00
N GLU A 539 -18.64 6.02 5.14
CA GLU A 539 -19.67 5.32 4.35
C GLU A 539 -19.03 4.50 3.24
N GLU A 540 -18.14 5.10 2.45
CA GLU A 540 -17.50 4.44 1.31
C GLU A 540 -16.67 3.22 1.72
N MET A 541 -15.97 3.28 2.86
CA MET A 541 -15.24 2.13 3.44
C MET A 541 -16.16 0.92 3.65
N LYS A 542 -17.35 1.15 4.22
CA LYS A 542 -18.34 0.09 4.43
C LYS A 542 -18.84 -0.46 3.11
N GLU A 543 -19.16 0.41 2.16
CA GLU A 543 -19.62 0.02 0.84
C GLU A 543 -18.56 -0.82 0.10
N MET A 544 -17.29 -0.40 0.12
CA MET A 544 -16.18 -1.15 -0.49
C MET A 544 -16.05 -2.54 0.14
N ALA A 545 -16.13 -2.64 1.46
CA ALA A 545 -16.03 -3.91 2.18
C ALA A 545 -17.19 -4.88 1.88
N LEU A 546 -18.37 -4.42 1.44
CA LEU A 546 -19.47 -5.32 1.05
C LEU A 546 -19.12 -6.19 -0.17
N TYR A 547 -18.18 -5.74 -1.01
CA TYR A 547 -17.80 -6.43 -2.24
C TYR A 547 -16.62 -7.40 -2.06
N THR A 548 -16.16 -7.60 -0.82
CA THR A 548 -15.08 -8.53 -0.48
C THR A 548 -15.65 -9.82 0.13
N GLY A 549 -14.76 -10.78 0.44
CA GLY A 549 -15.12 -12.01 1.15
C GLY A 549 -15.33 -11.84 2.67
N LEU A 550 -15.32 -10.61 3.18
CA LEU A 550 -15.53 -10.35 4.60
C LEU A 550 -16.98 -10.60 5.01
N GLU A 551 -17.17 -11.22 6.17
CA GLU A 551 -18.46 -11.43 6.83
C GLU A 551 -18.58 -10.60 8.12
N LEU A 552 -17.44 -10.21 8.71
CA LEU A 552 -17.35 -9.38 9.90
C LEU A 552 -16.32 -8.26 9.67
N LEU A 553 -16.70 -7.02 9.99
CA LEU A 553 -15.87 -5.84 9.76
C LEU A 553 -15.80 -4.98 11.03
N VAL A 554 -14.59 -4.73 11.51
CA VAL A 554 -14.34 -3.58 12.39
C VAL A 554 -14.07 -2.38 11.49
N THR A 555 -14.84 -1.31 11.66
CA THR A 555 -14.64 -0.09 10.87
C THR A 555 -14.85 1.18 11.68
N GLY A 556 -14.14 2.25 11.35
CA GLY A 556 -14.36 3.52 12.02
C GLY A 556 -13.23 4.52 11.92
N TRP A 557 -13.28 5.50 12.83
CA TRP A 557 -12.35 6.61 12.93
C TRP A 557 -11.41 6.43 14.13
N CYS A 558 -10.13 6.77 13.97
CA CYS A 558 -9.14 6.73 15.06
C CYS A 558 -8.08 7.81 14.88
N GLU A 559 -8.18 8.90 15.63
CA GLU A 559 -7.36 10.12 15.49
C GLU A 559 -6.71 10.50 16.81
N PHE A 560 -5.42 10.83 16.76
CA PHE A 560 -4.63 11.30 17.90
C PHE A 560 -3.61 12.34 17.45
N ILE A 561 -3.76 13.57 17.91
CA ILE A 561 -2.83 14.65 17.59
C ILE A 561 -2.88 15.74 18.66
N GLU A 562 -1.72 16.23 19.12
CA GLU A 562 -1.61 17.35 20.07
C GLU A 562 -2.45 17.14 21.35
N GLY A 563 -2.51 15.90 21.86
CA GLY A 563 -3.28 15.54 23.05
C GLY A 563 -4.80 15.51 22.86
N LYS A 564 -5.31 15.83 21.67
CA LYS A 564 -6.71 15.57 21.28
C LYS A 564 -6.82 14.15 20.74
N TYR A 565 -7.83 13.44 21.21
CA TYR A 565 -8.00 12.04 20.85
C TYR A 565 -9.46 11.72 20.58
N GLU A 566 -9.70 10.93 19.54
CA GLU A 566 -11.02 10.44 19.18
C GLU A 566 -10.91 9.06 18.53
N VAL A 567 -11.67 8.10 19.06
CA VAL A 567 -11.91 6.81 18.41
C VAL A 567 -13.40 6.52 18.39
N ASN A 568 -13.92 6.20 17.21
CA ASN A 568 -15.30 5.76 17.01
C ASN A 568 -15.27 4.53 16.11
N PHE A 569 -15.40 3.35 16.70
CA PHE A 569 -15.41 2.08 15.97
C PHE A 569 -16.78 1.43 16.02
N LYS A 570 -17.07 0.67 14.97
CA LYS A 570 -18.25 -0.16 14.81
C LYS A 570 -17.84 -1.57 14.45
N LEU A 571 -18.58 -2.54 14.96
CA LEU A 571 -18.52 -3.93 14.52
C LEU A 571 -19.74 -4.22 13.66
N LEU A 572 -19.51 -4.60 12.41
CA LEU A 572 -20.56 -4.85 11.43
C LEU A 572 -20.54 -6.32 11.00
N LYS A 573 -21.73 -6.91 10.84
CA LYS A 573 -21.92 -8.24 10.25
C LYS A 573 -22.60 -8.12 8.90
N LYS A 574 -22.11 -8.87 7.93
CA LYS A 574 -22.66 -8.90 6.57
C LYS A 574 -23.92 -9.74 6.54
N GLU A 575 -24.93 -9.24 5.85
CA GLU A 575 -26.21 -9.91 5.65
C GLU A 575 -26.62 -9.80 4.19
N GLN A 576 -27.25 -10.84 3.66
CA GLN A 576 -27.77 -10.82 2.30
C GLN A 576 -29.03 -9.95 2.25
N TYR A 577 -29.12 -9.10 1.22
CA TYR A 577 -30.24 -8.16 1.08
C TYR A 577 -31.57 -8.92 0.91
N GLY A 578 -32.53 -8.73 1.82
CA GLY A 578 -33.88 -9.28 1.71
C GLY A 578 -34.19 -10.56 2.49
N ASN A 579 -33.42 -10.87 3.53
CA ASN A 579 -33.81 -11.87 4.56
C ASN A 579 -34.29 -11.19 5.84
#